data_AF-A0A848FMG2-F1
#
_entry.id   AF-A0A848FMG2-F1
#
_cell.length_a   1.000
_cell.length_b   1.000
_cell.length_c   1.000
_cell.angle_alpha   90.00
_cell.angle_beta   90.00
_cell.angle_gamma   90.00
#
_symmetry.space_group_name_H-M   'P 1'
#
loop_
_entity.id
_entity.type
_entity.pdbx_description
1 polymer ?
#
loop_
_entity_poly.entity_id
_entity_poly.type
_entity_poly.pdbx_seq_one_letter_code
_entity_poly.pdbx_strand_id
1 'polypeptide(L)'
;MSLKQFNPRNAVLLVFIVLVALLRIFLTSEAPMSALSTFTPLGAMALFGGAYFNNRIKSVLFPVLTLWVSDIILNRFVYYNEWRFFYEGFYWTYGSYALMAIASKYIIRRATVGNIIIASVAATLIHWIGTSPGCFMIENSMYPKTWAGYFTSLVAAIPYERNFLVGTLAYGGLMFTTFEWLQRRYHSLKLAH
;
A
#
# COMPACT_ATOMS: atom_id res chain seq x y z
N MET A 1 -26.76 -20.52 13.65
CA MET A 1 -25.36 -20.13 13.39
C MET A 1 -25.21 -19.97 11.88
N SER A 2 -25.28 -18.72 11.38
CA SER A 2 -25.27 -18.46 9.93
C SER A 2 -23.91 -18.83 9.35
N LEU A 3 -23.85 -19.88 8.52
CA LEU A 3 -22.66 -20.20 7.74
C LEU A 3 -22.36 -18.98 6.87
N LYS A 4 -21.24 -18.29 7.16
CA LYS A 4 -20.73 -17.19 6.34
C LYS A 4 -20.70 -17.67 4.88
N GLN A 5 -21.64 -17.16 4.08
CA GLN A 5 -21.67 -17.44 2.65
C GLN A 5 -20.33 -17.06 2.04
N PHE A 6 -19.65 -18.02 1.42
CA PHE A 6 -18.36 -17.82 0.79
C PHE A 6 -18.48 -16.75 -0.29
N ASN A 7 -17.66 -15.70 -0.21
CA ASN A 7 -17.68 -14.60 -1.16
C ASN A 7 -16.45 -14.71 -2.08
N PRO A 8 -16.59 -15.30 -3.29
CA PRO A 8 -15.47 -15.59 -4.19
C PRO A 8 -14.73 -14.32 -4.62
N ARG A 9 -15.45 -13.21 -4.75
CA ARG A 9 -14.86 -11.89 -5.06
C ARG A 9 -13.84 -11.47 -4.01
N ASN A 10 -14.23 -11.49 -2.72
CA ASN A 10 -13.33 -11.13 -1.64
C ASN A 10 -12.13 -12.10 -1.55
N ALA A 11 -12.34 -13.39 -1.83
CA ALA A 11 -11.25 -14.36 -1.88
C ALA A 11 -10.23 -14.02 -2.96
N VAL A 12 -10.67 -13.69 -4.18
CA VAL A 12 -9.77 -13.26 -5.27
C VAL A 12 -9.03 -11.97 -4.89
N LEU A 13 -9.72 -10.97 -4.34
CA LEU A 13 -9.07 -9.74 -3.88
C LEU A 13 -7.98 -10.01 -2.82
N LEU A 14 -8.23 -10.95 -1.90
CA LEU A 14 -7.24 -11.36 -0.91
C LEU A 14 -6.04 -12.06 -1.55
N VAL A 15 -6.24 -12.88 -2.59
CA VAL A 15 -5.12 -13.50 -3.32
C VAL A 15 -4.21 -12.44 -3.94
N PHE A 16 -4.77 -11.41 -4.59
CA PHE A 16 -3.97 -10.27 -5.10
C PHE A 16 -3.15 -9.61 -3.98
N ILE A 17 -3.76 -9.37 -2.83
CA ILE A 17 -3.10 -8.76 -1.67
C ILE A 17 -1.96 -9.64 -1.14
N VAL A 18 -2.18 -10.95 -1.03
CA VAL A 18 -1.15 -11.90 -0.59
C VAL A 18 0.00 -11.96 -1.59
N LEU A 19 -0.28 -12.01 -2.89
CA LEU A 19 0.75 -11.97 -3.94
C LEU A 19 1.59 -10.69 -3.85
N VAL A 20 0.96 -9.55 -3.58
CA VAL A 20 1.67 -8.28 -3.35
C VAL A 20 2.58 -8.36 -2.12
N ALA A 21 2.11 -8.92 -1.01
CA ALA A 21 2.94 -9.11 0.19
C ALA A 21 4.17 -9.99 -0.11
N LEU A 22 3.98 -11.11 -0.81
CA LEU A 22 5.07 -12.00 -1.19
C LEU A 22 6.08 -11.30 -2.11
N LEU A 23 5.58 -10.57 -3.13
CA LEU A 23 6.42 -9.80 -4.04
C LEU A 23 7.23 -8.74 -3.29
N ARG A 24 6.60 -8.03 -2.34
CA ARG A 24 7.30 -7.06 -1.48
C ARG A 24 8.43 -7.72 -0.69
N ILE A 25 8.15 -8.85 -0.04
CA ILE A 25 9.15 -9.55 0.78
C ILE A 25 10.34 -9.97 -0.10
N PHE A 26 10.07 -10.55 -1.27
CA PHE A 26 11.09 -10.94 -2.23
C PHE A 26 11.94 -9.74 -2.68
N LEU A 27 11.31 -8.68 -3.24
CA LEU A 27 12.01 -7.50 -3.75
C LEU A 27 12.87 -6.80 -2.67
N THR A 28 12.36 -6.74 -1.44
CA THR A 28 13.08 -6.11 -0.33
C THR A 28 14.24 -6.98 0.17
N SER A 29 14.11 -8.30 0.12
CA SER A 29 15.16 -9.22 0.60
C SER A 29 16.36 -9.26 -0.33
N GLU A 30 16.13 -9.17 -1.64
CA GLU A 30 17.20 -9.19 -2.65
C GLU A 30 18.01 -7.88 -2.68
N ALA A 31 17.35 -6.73 -2.44
CA ALA A 31 18.00 -5.43 -2.52
C ALA A 31 17.51 -4.45 -1.43
N PRO A 32 17.87 -4.70 -0.15
CA PRO A 32 17.47 -3.85 0.97
C PRO A 32 17.94 -2.41 0.75
N MET A 33 17.05 -1.44 0.97
CA MET A 33 17.34 0.01 0.86
C MET A 33 17.88 0.48 -0.50
N SER A 34 17.61 -0.26 -1.58
CA SER A 34 17.92 0.16 -2.95
C SER A 34 16.79 0.97 -3.59
N ALA A 35 17.05 1.65 -4.71
CA ALA A 35 15.99 2.26 -5.51
C ALA A 35 14.91 1.26 -5.98
N LEU A 36 15.25 -0.04 -6.06
CA LEU A 36 14.31 -1.12 -6.38
C LEU A 36 13.36 -1.41 -5.20
N SER A 37 13.80 -1.20 -3.96
CA SER A 37 12.95 -1.39 -2.77
C SER A 37 11.79 -0.38 -2.70
N THR A 38 11.94 0.80 -3.31
CA THR A 38 10.88 1.82 -3.40
C THR A 38 9.98 1.67 -4.62
N PHE A 39 10.38 0.85 -5.61
CA PHE A 39 9.50 0.38 -6.67
C PHE A 39 8.59 -0.74 -6.15
N THR A 40 7.65 -0.37 -5.28
CA THR A 40 6.86 -1.32 -4.50
C THR A 40 5.40 -1.44 -4.98
N PRO A 41 4.81 -2.65 -4.95
CA PRO A 41 3.38 -2.86 -5.20
C PRO A 41 2.46 -2.34 -4.08
N LEU A 42 3.01 -1.86 -2.96
CA LEU A 42 2.23 -1.46 -1.78
C LEU A 42 1.22 -0.34 -2.07
N GLY A 43 1.61 0.69 -2.82
CA GLY A 43 0.70 1.78 -3.20
C GLY A 43 -0.46 1.28 -4.04
N ALA A 44 -0.17 0.41 -5.02
CA ALA A 44 -1.17 -0.24 -5.85
C ALA A 44 -2.14 -1.09 -5.03
N MET A 45 -1.64 -1.84 -4.04
CA MET A 45 -2.47 -2.64 -3.13
C MET A 45 -3.43 -1.79 -2.32
N ALA A 46 -2.97 -0.66 -1.76
CA ALA A 46 -3.84 0.25 -1.02
C ALA A 46 -4.94 0.83 -1.90
N LEU A 47 -4.58 1.26 -3.12
CA LEU A 47 -5.56 1.75 -4.09
C LEU A 47 -6.57 0.67 -4.47
N PHE A 48 -6.09 -0.52 -4.81
CA PHE A 48 -6.90 -1.66 -5.22
C PHE A 48 -7.86 -2.12 -4.13
N GLY A 49 -7.37 -2.24 -2.88
CA GLY A 49 -8.19 -2.56 -1.72
C GLY A 49 -9.25 -1.49 -1.44
N GLY A 50 -8.87 -0.22 -1.54
CA GLY A 50 -9.77 0.93 -1.43
C GLY A 50 -10.92 0.90 -2.43
N ALA A 51 -10.59 0.64 -3.70
CA ALA A 51 -11.54 0.68 -4.82
C ALA A 51 -12.51 -0.50 -4.84
N TYR A 52 -12.05 -1.72 -4.54
CA TYR A 52 -12.86 -2.92 -4.78
C TYR A 52 -13.58 -3.49 -3.56
N PHE A 53 -13.06 -3.35 -2.33
CA PHE A 53 -13.79 -3.87 -1.17
C PHE A 53 -15.03 -3.04 -0.87
N ASN A 54 -16.19 -3.71 -0.84
CA ASN A 54 -17.47 -3.05 -0.61
C ASN A 54 -17.54 -2.45 0.81
N ASN A 55 -17.14 -3.24 1.81
CA ASN A 55 -17.11 -2.83 3.21
C ASN A 55 -15.93 -1.86 3.47
N ARG A 56 -16.22 -0.69 4.04
CA ARG A 56 -15.24 0.36 4.38
C ARG A 56 -14.13 -0.10 5.33
N ILE A 57 -14.46 -0.98 6.27
CA ILE A 57 -13.48 -1.55 7.20
C ILE A 57 -12.54 -2.48 6.42
N LYS A 58 -13.08 -3.37 5.58
CA LYS A 58 -12.26 -4.31 4.79
C LYS A 58 -11.33 -3.61 3.81
N SER A 59 -11.79 -2.51 3.19
CA SER A 59 -10.99 -1.75 2.22
C SER A 59 -9.73 -1.14 2.82
N VAL A 60 -9.72 -0.88 4.13
CA VAL A 60 -8.55 -0.34 4.86
C VAL A 60 -7.81 -1.45 5.59
N LEU A 61 -8.56 -2.31 6.30
CA LEU A 61 -8.00 -3.34 7.15
C LEU A 61 -7.12 -4.31 6.37
N PHE A 62 -7.54 -4.80 5.20
CA PHE A 62 -6.74 -5.79 4.48
C PHE A 62 -5.42 -5.25 3.95
N PRO A 63 -5.36 -4.07 3.29
CA PRO A 63 -4.08 -3.46 2.94
C PRO A 63 -3.16 -3.22 4.15
N VAL A 64 -3.69 -2.66 5.24
CA VAL A 64 -2.88 -2.32 6.43
C VAL A 64 -2.39 -3.59 7.16
N LEU A 65 -3.25 -4.60 7.29
CA LEU A 65 -2.88 -5.86 7.94
C LEU A 65 -1.83 -6.61 7.11
N THR A 66 -1.90 -6.52 5.78
CA THR A 66 -0.90 -7.10 4.88
C THR A 66 0.44 -6.40 4.98
N LEU A 67 0.42 -5.07 5.05
CA LEU A 67 1.62 -4.28 5.34
C LEU A 67 2.24 -4.71 6.68
N TRP A 68 1.43 -4.83 7.73
CA TRP A 68 1.87 -5.24 9.06
C TRP A 68 2.50 -6.64 9.11
N VAL A 69 1.83 -7.63 8.52
CA VAL A 69 2.37 -9.01 8.47
C VAL A 69 3.68 -9.06 7.68
N SER A 70 3.75 -8.36 6.55
CA SER A 70 5.00 -8.31 5.77
C SER A 70 6.12 -7.56 6.49
N ASP A 71 5.81 -6.54 7.30
CA ASP A 71 6.79 -5.86 8.16
C ASP A 71 7.36 -6.80 9.24
N ILE A 72 6.54 -7.63 9.88
CA ILE A 72 7.00 -8.60 10.88
C ILE A 72 8.04 -9.55 10.27
N ILE A 73 7.75 -10.05 9.07
CA ILE A 73 8.65 -10.96 8.34
C ILE A 73 9.95 -10.23 7.98
N LEU A 74 9.85 -9.03 7.41
CA LEU A 74 11.04 -8.25 7.04
C LEU A 74 11.88 -7.83 8.26
N ASN A 75 11.24 -7.50 9.38
CA ASN A 75 11.94 -7.20 10.63
C ASN A 75 12.76 -8.39 11.11
N ARG A 76 12.21 -9.61 10.99
CA ARG A 76 12.90 -10.83 11.39
C ARG A 76 14.01 -11.22 10.43
N PHE A 77 13.79 -11.16 9.12
CA PHE A 77 14.71 -11.76 8.15
C PHE A 77 15.63 -10.76 7.45
N VAL A 78 15.32 -9.47 7.48
CA VAL A 78 16.05 -8.44 6.71
C VAL A 78 16.61 -7.33 7.62
N TYR A 79 15.81 -6.74 8.51
CA TYR A 79 16.20 -5.49 9.18
C TYR A 79 16.78 -5.63 10.59
N TYR A 80 16.13 -6.40 11.48
CA TYR A 80 16.43 -6.39 12.92
C TYR A 80 16.80 -7.75 13.50
N ASN A 81 16.67 -8.84 12.73
CA ASN A 81 16.86 -10.22 13.20
C ASN A 81 15.94 -10.64 14.37
N GLU A 82 14.85 -9.91 14.59
CA GLU A 82 13.93 -10.07 15.72
C GLU A 82 12.48 -10.10 15.24
N TRP A 83 11.62 -10.82 15.96
CA TRP A 83 10.17 -10.80 15.75
C TRP A 83 9.58 -9.49 16.29
N ARG A 84 9.82 -8.39 15.56
CA ARG A 84 9.36 -7.06 15.93
C ARG A 84 8.00 -6.78 15.30
N PHE A 85 6.97 -6.69 16.15
CA PHE A 85 5.59 -6.43 15.75
C PHE A 85 5.34 -4.99 15.31
N PHE A 86 6.03 -4.03 15.94
CA PHE A 86 5.92 -2.61 15.62
C PHE A 86 7.31 -1.98 15.71
N TYR A 87 7.71 -1.27 14.66
CA TYR A 87 8.93 -0.47 14.64
C TYR A 87 8.62 0.97 15.01
N GLU A 88 9.65 1.72 15.41
CA GLU A 88 9.49 3.12 15.78
C GLU A 88 8.96 3.96 14.60
N GLY A 89 7.90 4.75 14.82
CA GLY A 89 7.29 5.55 13.77
C GLY A 89 6.33 4.81 12.83
N PHE A 90 6.02 3.52 13.07
CA PHE A 90 5.13 2.73 12.22
C PHE A 90 3.77 3.39 11.93
N TYR A 91 3.22 4.14 12.88
CA TYR A 91 1.89 4.77 12.78
C TYR A 91 1.84 5.83 11.67
N TRP A 92 2.94 6.51 11.33
CA TRP A 92 3.01 7.42 10.19
C TRP A 92 2.81 6.68 8.87
N THR A 93 3.55 5.59 8.68
CA THR A 93 3.43 4.72 7.51
C THR A 93 2.03 4.12 7.43
N TYR A 94 1.55 3.52 8.52
CA TYR A 94 0.30 2.76 8.52
C TYR A 94 -0.90 3.68 8.36
N GLY A 95 -0.85 4.87 8.99
CA GLY A 95 -1.83 5.93 8.80
C GLY A 95 -1.87 6.43 7.36
N SER A 96 -0.72 6.60 6.72
CA SER A 96 -0.63 7.00 5.32
C SER A 96 -1.27 5.97 4.39
N TYR A 97 -0.95 4.68 4.56
CA TYR A 97 -1.56 3.60 3.77
C TYR A 97 -3.07 3.46 4.03
N ALA A 98 -3.52 3.66 5.27
CA ALA A 98 -4.93 3.70 5.57
C ALA A 98 -5.63 4.87 4.84
N LEU A 99 -5.03 6.07 4.87
CA LEU A 99 -5.56 7.25 4.20
C LEU A 99 -5.56 7.09 2.67
N MET A 100 -4.53 6.46 2.10
CA MET A 100 -4.48 6.11 0.68
C MET A 100 -5.64 5.19 0.28
N ALA A 101 -5.91 4.13 1.06
CA ALA A 101 -7.02 3.23 0.80
C ALA A 101 -8.37 3.94 0.90
N ILE A 102 -8.53 4.84 1.87
CA ILE A 102 -9.72 5.69 2.01
C ILE A 102 -9.86 6.62 0.80
N ALA A 103 -8.81 7.36 0.44
CA ALA A 103 -8.80 8.27 -0.70
C ALA A 103 -9.15 7.55 -2.00
N SER A 104 -8.55 6.38 -2.23
CA SER A 104 -8.85 5.52 -3.39
C SER A 104 -10.33 5.21 -3.52
N LYS A 105 -10.98 4.85 -2.41
CA LYS A 105 -12.41 4.52 -2.41
C LYS A 105 -13.29 5.66 -2.90
N TYR A 106 -12.89 6.90 -2.65
CA TYR A 106 -13.64 8.08 -3.08
C TYR A 106 -13.27 8.55 -4.49
N ILE A 107 -12.02 8.39 -4.90
CA ILE A 107 -11.51 8.78 -6.22
C ILE A 107 -11.90 7.74 -7.28
N ILE A 108 -11.62 6.46 -7.02
CA ILE A 108 -11.88 5.35 -7.95
C ILE A 108 -13.29 4.81 -7.75
N ARG A 109 -14.31 5.62 -8.05
CA ARG A 109 -15.71 5.14 -8.09
C ARG A 109 -15.96 4.17 -9.24
N ARG A 110 -15.16 4.28 -10.31
CA ARG A 110 -15.09 3.37 -11.45
C ARG A 110 -13.62 3.18 -11.82
N ALA A 111 -13.21 1.94 -12.10
CA ALA A 111 -11.83 1.60 -12.45
C ALA A 111 -11.48 2.01 -13.89
N THR A 112 -11.45 3.31 -14.16
CA THR A 112 -10.97 3.88 -15.42
C THR A 112 -9.50 4.27 -15.30
N VAL A 113 -8.79 4.30 -16.44
CA VAL A 113 -7.38 4.69 -16.49
C VAL A 113 -7.15 6.07 -15.85
N GLY A 114 -8.01 7.04 -16.16
CA GLY A 114 -7.92 8.39 -15.58
C GLY A 114 -8.05 8.40 -14.05
N ASN A 115 -9.04 7.68 -13.50
CA ASN A 115 -9.23 7.61 -12.06
C ASN A 115 -8.06 6.93 -11.34
N ILE A 116 -7.48 5.88 -11.96
CA ILE A 116 -6.31 5.19 -11.42
C ILE A 116 -5.09 6.10 -11.40
N ILE A 117 -4.87 6.89 -12.46
CA ILE A 117 -3.76 7.87 -12.51
C ILE A 117 -3.93 8.93 -11.43
N ILE A 118 -5.11 9.55 -11.33
CA ILE A 118 -5.41 10.57 -10.32
C ILE A 118 -5.22 10.00 -8.90
N ALA A 119 -5.74 8.80 -8.65
CA ALA A 119 -5.58 8.13 -7.36
C ALA A 119 -4.12 7.79 -7.05
N SER A 120 -3.31 7.42 -8.05
CA SER A 120 -1.88 7.14 -7.87
C SER A 120 -1.09 8.39 -7.49
N VAL A 121 -1.39 9.53 -8.11
CA VAL A 121 -0.80 10.82 -7.73
C VAL A 121 -1.23 11.20 -6.32
N ALA A 122 -2.52 11.11 -6.01
CA ALA A 122 -3.03 11.39 -4.66
C ALA A 122 -2.39 10.48 -3.60
N ALA A 123 -2.24 9.19 -3.89
CA ALA A 123 -1.63 8.23 -2.99
C ALA A 123 -0.13 8.53 -2.75
N THR A 124 0.59 8.94 -3.79
CA THR A 124 1.99 9.37 -3.69
C THR A 124 2.11 10.62 -2.82
N LEU A 125 1.23 11.61 -2.99
CA LEU A 125 1.22 12.81 -2.14
C LEU A 125 0.91 12.48 -0.67
N ILE A 126 -0.06 11.59 -0.44
CA ILE A 126 -0.41 11.12 0.91
C ILE A 126 0.78 10.40 1.54
N HIS A 127 1.44 9.50 0.80
CA HIS A 127 2.62 8.78 1.26
C HIS A 127 3.75 9.77 1.59
N TRP A 128 4.11 10.63 0.63
CA TRP A 128 5.18 11.60 0.77
C TRP A 128 5.02 12.50 1.99
N ILE A 129 3.84 13.10 2.16
CA ILE A 129 3.56 14.03 3.26
C ILE A 129 3.33 13.27 4.58
N GLY A 130 2.73 12.08 4.52
CA GLY A 130 2.30 11.35 5.71
C GLY A 130 3.40 10.52 6.37
N THR A 131 4.41 10.05 5.62
CA THR A 131 5.52 9.26 6.18
C THR A 131 6.73 10.11 6.58
N SER A 132 6.90 11.28 5.97
CA SER A 132 8.01 12.20 6.23
C SER A 132 8.08 12.79 7.65
N PRO A 133 6.98 12.96 8.42
CA PRO A 133 7.04 13.44 9.80
C PRO A 133 7.71 12.45 10.78
N GLY A 134 8.08 11.24 10.33
CA GLY A 134 8.81 10.27 11.15
C GLY A 134 10.07 10.83 11.80
N CYS A 135 10.72 11.83 11.19
CA CYS A 135 11.91 12.50 11.72
C CYS A 135 11.71 13.12 13.11
N PHE A 136 10.50 13.56 13.45
CA PHE A 136 10.22 14.15 14.76
C PHE A 136 10.30 13.15 15.91
N MET A 137 10.06 11.88 15.63
CA MET A 137 9.89 10.87 16.69
C MET A 137 11.02 9.85 16.71
N ILE A 138 11.61 9.50 15.57
CA ILE A 138 12.76 8.59 15.51
C ILE A 138 13.91 9.15 16.36
N GLU A 139 14.36 8.38 17.36
CA GLU A 139 15.40 8.78 18.31
C GLU A 139 16.69 9.22 17.58
N ASN A 140 17.15 8.38 16.65
CA ASN A 140 18.34 8.61 15.82
C ASN A 140 17.98 9.11 14.40
N SER A 141 17.06 10.08 14.31
CA SER A 141 16.65 10.64 13.02
C SER A 141 17.83 11.28 12.27
N MET A 142 17.95 11.00 10.98
CA MET A 142 18.92 11.65 10.09
C MET A 142 18.66 13.15 9.91
N TYR A 143 17.41 13.58 10.13
CA TYR A 143 16.98 14.97 10.00
C TYR A 143 16.69 15.58 11.37
N PRO A 144 16.97 16.88 11.57
CA PRO A 144 16.61 17.57 12.80
C PRO A 144 15.13 17.43 13.15
N LYS A 145 14.80 17.35 14.43
CA LYS A 145 13.41 17.32 14.96
C LYS A 145 12.75 18.70 14.91
N THR A 146 12.80 19.35 13.74
CA THR A 146 12.28 20.71 13.49
C THR A 146 11.52 20.74 12.17
N TRP A 147 10.70 21.79 11.96
CA TRP A 147 10.02 22.00 10.68
C TRP A 147 10.99 22.10 9.50
N ALA A 148 12.16 22.70 9.70
CA ALA A 148 13.21 22.73 8.67
C ALA A 148 13.74 21.32 8.35
N GLY A 149 13.92 20.47 9.36
CA GLY A 149 14.28 19.07 9.17
C GLY A 149 13.21 18.29 8.40
N TYR A 150 11.93 18.54 8.68
CA TYR A 150 10.81 17.96 7.94
C TYR A 150 10.78 18.40 6.47
N PHE A 151 11.00 19.69 6.15
CA PHE A 151 11.11 20.11 4.75
C PHE A 151 12.31 19.50 4.05
N THR A 152 13.42 19.33 4.77
CA THR A 152 14.62 18.67 4.24
C THR A 152 14.33 17.20 3.91
N SER A 153 13.60 16.49 4.78
CA SER A 153 13.22 15.10 4.53
C SER A 153 12.26 14.97 3.34
N LEU A 154 11.32 15.90 3.18
CA LEU A 154 10.43 15.96 2.01
C LEU A 154 11.23 16.10 0.70
N VAL A 155 12.18 17.04 0.63
CA VAL A 155 13.00 17.23 -0.57
C VAL A 155 13.85 15.99 -0.87
N ALA A 156 14.46 15.40 0.16
CA ALA A 156 15.24 14.17 0.01
C ALA A 156 14.40 12.95 -0.41
N ALA A 157 13.09 12.95 -0.11
CA ALA A 157 12.18 11.88 -0.47
C ALA A 157 11.77 11.89 -1.96
N ILE A 158 11.95 12.99 -2.70
CA ILE A 158 11.48 13.16 -4.09
C ILE A 158 11.87 12.00 -5.03
N PRO A 159 13.15 11.51 -5.05
CA PRO A 159 13.52 10.40 -5.92
C PRO A 159 12.80 9.10 -5.56
N TYR A 160 12.57 8.86 -4.28
CA TYR A 160 11.87 7.68 -3.78
C TYR A 160 10.38 7.74 -4.11
N GLU A 161 9.75 8.91 -3.98
CA GLU A 161 8.35 9.12 -4.33
C GLU A 161 8.11 9.01 -5.83
N ARG A 162 9.09 9.39 -6.66
CA ARG A 162 9.04 9.12 -8.10
C ARG A 162 8.97 7.62 -8.38
N ASN A 163 9.84 6.82 -7.75
CA ASN A 163 9.82 5.36 -7.90
C ASN A 163 8.52 4.76 -7.35
N PHE A 164 8.03 5.29 -6.23
CA PHE A 164 6.76 4.87 -5.63
C PHE A 164 5.57 5.14 -6.56
N LEU A 165 5.50 6.31 -7.19
CA LEU A 165 4.47 6.65 -8.17
C LEU A 165 4.52 5.71 -9.37
N VAL A 166 5.70 5.49 -9.95
CA VAL A 166 5.86 4.61 -11.11
C VAL A 166 5.50 3.17 -10.74
N GLY A 167 5.92 2.68 -9.57
CA GLY A 167 5.53 1.37 -9.04
C GLY A 167 4.02 1.26 -8.84
N THR A 168 3.40 2.26 -8.23
CA THR A 168 1.95 2.31 -8.01
C THR A 168 1.19 2.27 -9.32
N LEU A 169 1.64 2.99 -10.35
CA LEU A 169 1.02 2.97 -11.68
C LEU A 169 1.23 1.63 -12.40
N ALA A 170 2.44 1.07 -12.37
CA ALA A 170 2.76 -0.17 -13.05
C ALA A 170 2.02 -1.37 -12.43
N TYR A 171 2.18 -1.57 -11.12
CA TYR A 171 1.50 -2.65 -10.40
C TYR A 171 -0.01 -2.40 -10.33
N GLY A 172 -0.45 -1.15 -10.18
CA GLY A 172 -1.86 -0.79 -10.24
C GLY A 172 -2.46 -1.16 -11.59
N GLY A 173 -1.84 -0.72 -12.68
CA GLY A 173 -2.23 -1.10 -14.03
C GLY A 173 -2.42 -2.61 -14.17
N LEU A 174 -1.45 -3.40 -13.74
CA LEU A 174 -1.53 -4.87 -13.77
C LEU A 174 -2.69 -5.41 -12.91
N MET A 175 -2.82 -4.99 -11.64
CA MET A 175 -3.83 -5.49 -10.72
C MET A 175 -5.25 -5.12 -11.17
N PHE A 176 -5.49 -3.86 -11.49
CA PHE A 176 -6.79 -3.36 -11.94
C PHE A 176 -7.19 -4.00 -13.27
N THR A 177 -6.29 -4.07 -14.26
CA THR A 177 -6.62 -4.71 -15.56
C THR A 177 -6.90 -6.19 -15.42
N THR A 178 -6.09 -6.93 -14.65
CA THR A 178 -6.28 -8.38 -14.44
C THR A 178 -7.63 -8.64 -13.76
N PHE A 179 -7.98 -7.86 -12.73
CA PHE A 179 -9.23 -8.05 -12.02
C PHE A 179 -10.47 -7.64 -12.83
N GLU A 180 -10.40 -6.55 -13.60
CA GLU A 180 -11.47 -6.17 -14.53
C GLU A 180 -11.69 -7.22 -15.62
N TRP A 181 -10.61 -7.82 -16.15
CA TRP A 181 -10.70 -8.93 -17.10
C TRP A 181 -11.36 -10.16 -16.47
N LEU A 182 -10.97 -10.55 -15.25
CA LEU A 182 -11.58 -11.65 -14.52
C LEU A 182 -13.08 -11.41 -14.27
N GLN A 183 -13.50 -10.19 -13.93
CA GLN A 183 -14.90 -9.85 -13.75
C GLN A 183 -15.75 -9.96 -15.02
N ARG A 184 -15.16 -9.72 -16.20
CA ARG A 184 -15.84 -9.91 -17.49
C ARG A 184 -16.06 -11.40 -17.79
N ARG A 185 -15.12 -12.25 -17.38
CA ARG A 185 -15.18 -13.70 -17.61
C ARG A 185 -16.03 -14.45 -16.57
N TYR A 186 -16.04 -14.01 -15.32
CA TYR A 186 -16.73 -14.68 -14.22
C TYR A 186 -17.75 -13.77 -13.55
N HIS A 187 -19.05 -14.05 -13.77
CA HIS A 187 -20.14 -13.26 -13.20
C HIS A 187 -20.17 -13.22 -11.67
N SER A 188 -19.67 -14.26 -11.00
CA SER A 188 -19.59 -14.36 -9.53
C SER A 188 -18.65 -13.33 -8.87
N LEU A 189 -17.80 -12.66 -9.66
CA LEU A 189 -16.87 -11.63 -9.18
C LEU A 189 -17.44 -10.21 -9.27
N LYS A 190 -18.59 -10.02 -9.94
CA LYS A 190 -19.27 -8.73 -9.98
C LYS A 190 -19.91 -8.43 -8.63
N LEU A 191 -20.02 -7.16 -8.28
CA LEU A 191 -20.86 -6.73 -7.16
C LEU A 191 -22.31 -7.05 -7.49
N ALA A 192 -22.99 -7.85 -6.64
CA ALA A 192 -24.44 -7.94 -6.68
C ALA A 192 -25.01 -6.52 -6.53
N HIS A 193 -25.71 -6.05 -7.55
CA HIS A 193 -26.49 -4.81 -7.49
C HIS A 193 -27.78 -5.05 -6.73
#